data_AF-A0A1J5G1Q9-F1
#
_entry.id   AF-A0A1J5G1Q9-F1
#
_cell.length_a   1.000
_cell.length_b   1.000
_cell.length_c   1.000
_cell.angle_alpha   90.00
_cell.angle_beta   90.00
_cell.angle_gamma   90.00
#
_symmetry.space_group_name_H-M   'P 1'
#
loop_
_entity.id
_entity.type
_entity.pdbx_description
1 polymer ?
#
loop_
_entity_poly.entity_id
_entity_poly.type
_entity_poly.pdbx_seq_one_letter_code
_entity_poly.pdbx_strand_id
1 'polypeptide(L)'
;METWNRNNRACTTTWTTLRLLHQTIEKFETAGLITMENLAFWNSTSSPELRKIQAQTLSFQMDNVFRMVRKATYETGTTQEKAINDILNILIDKGKTIADLAAINDYHYLFWGENDDW
;
A
#
# COMPACT_ATOMS: atom_id res chain seq x y z
N MET A 1 -1.64 -1.53 17.75
CA MET A 1 -0.72 -2.47 17.06
C MET A 1 -1.32 -3.86 17.14
N GLU A 2 -2.29 -4.14 16.26
CA GLU A 2 -2.86 -5.47 15.96
C GLU A 2 -3.32 -5.51 14.48
N THR A 3 -2.71 -4.70 13.61
CA THR A 3 -3.23 -4.46 12.24
C THR A 3 -2.61 -5.35 11.18
N TRP A 4 -1.42 -5.91 11.40
CA TRP A 4 -0.77 -6.78 10.42
C TRP A 4 -1.19 -8.24 10.62
N ASN A 5 -2.22 -8.67 9.90
CA ASN A 5 -2.83 -9.99 10.05
C ASN A 5 -3.06 -10.67 8.68
N ARG A 6 -2.73 -11.95 8.56
CA ARG A 6 -2.93 -12.73 7.33
C ARG A 6 -4.42 -12.91 6.98
N ASN A 7 -5.30 -12.79 7.96
CA ASN A 7 -6.74 -12.85 7.76
C ASN A 7 -7.35 -11.52 7.28
N ASN A 8 -6.63 -10.40 7.40
CA ASN A 8 -7.03 -9.13 6.80
C ASN A 8 -6.59 -9.10 5.31
N ARG A 9 -7.54 -8.83 4.39
CA ARG A 9 -7.25 -8.88 2.95
C ARG A 9 -6.42 -7.71 2.50
N ALA A 10 -6.62 -6.52 3.06
CA ALA A 10 -5.75 -5.38 2.76
C ALA A 10 -4.28 -5.67 3.08
N CYS A 11 -3.97 -6.33 4.20
CA CYS A 11 -2.61 -6.72 4.57
C CYS A 11 -1.98 -7.67 3.54
N THR A 12 -2.67 -8.77 3.24
CA THR A 12 -2.16 -9.77 2.29
C THR A 12 -2.07 -9.23 0.87
N THR A 13 -3.02 -8.39 0.45
CA THR A 13 -3.04 -7.78 -0.88
C THR A 13 -1.98 -6.71 -1.03
N THR A 14 -1.76 -5.89 0.00
CA THR A 14 -0.66 -4.91 0.05
C THR A 14 0.69 -5.62 -0.08
N TRP A 15 0.94 -6.65 0.74
CA TRP A 15 2.19 -7.42 0.69
C TRP A 15 2.42 -8.06 -0.67
N THR A 16 1.43 -8.80 -1.20
CA THR A 16 1.59 -9.49 -2.49
C THR A 16 1.75 -8.51 -3.65
N THR A 17 1.13 -7.33 -3.57
CA THR A 17 1.28 -6.27 -4.58
C THR A 17 2.66 -5.64 -4.53
N LEU A 18 3.19 -5.33 -3.35
CA LEU A 18 4.57 -4.86 -3.20
C LEU A 18 5.59 -5.89 -3.70
N ARG A 19 5.34 -7.19 -3.48
CA ARG A 19 6.17 -8.26 -4.06
C ARG A 19 6.08 -8.34 -5.58
N LEU A 20 4.87 -8.22 -6.13
CA LEU A 20 4.63 -8.18 -7.59
C LEU A 20 5.36 -7.00 -8.24
N LEU A 21 5.40 -5.86 -7.55
CA LEU A 21 6.08 -4.64 -7.98
C LEU A 21 7.56 -4.61 -7.57
N HIS A 22 8.12 -5.73 -7.11
CA HIS A 22 9.52 -5.90 -6.71
C HIS A 22 10.01 -4.91 -5.63
N GLN A 23 9.12 -4.43 -4.77
CA GLN A 23 9.47 -3.47 -3.72
C GLN A 23 10.08 -4.13 -2.48
N THR A 24 9.81 -5.42 -2.28
CA THR A 24 10.37 -6.22 -1.18
C THR A 24 10.41 -7.70 -1.54
N ILE A 25 11.34 -8.43 -0.93
CA ILE A 25 11.43 -9.90 -0.99
C ILE A 25 11.03 -10.57 0.33
N GLU A 26 10.69 -9.76 1.35
CA GLU A 26 10.44 -10.23 2.70
C GLU A 26 9.17 -11.08 2.80
N LYS A 27 9.20 -11.99 3.77
CA LYS A 27 8.06 -12.85 4.09
C LYS A 27 6.96 -12.04 4.74
N PHE A 28 5.71 -12.47 4.58
CA PHE A 28 4.56 -11.75 5.13
C PHE A 28 4.72 -11.49 6.63
N GLU A 29 5.19 -12.48 7.39
CA GLU A 29 5.33 -12.44 8.85
C GLU A 29 6.18 -11.26 9.34
N THR A 30 7.22 -10.89 8.58
CA THR A 30 8.15 -9.81 8.91
C THR A 30 7.88 -8.53 8.12
N ALA A 31 7.20 -8.63 6.97
CA ALA A 31 7.02 -7.52 6.05
C ALA A 31 6.28 -6.33 6.66
N GLY A 32 5.33 -6.56 7.57
CA GLY A 32 4.57 -5.49 8.22
C GLY A 32 5.44 -4.47 8.97
N LEU A 33 6.65 -4.85 9.40
CA LEU A 33 7.58 -3.98 10.14
C LEU A 33 8.55 -3.20 9.23
N ILE A 34 8.58 -3.50 7.94
CA ILE A 34 9.46 -2.83 6.98
C ILE A 34 8.99 -1.39 6.83
N THR A 35 9.91 -0.47 7.03
CA THR A 35 9.68 0.96 6.81
C THR A 35 9.74 1.33 5.33
N MET A 36 9.08 2.41 4.92
CA MET A 36 9.07 2.86 3.51
C MET A 36 10.48 3.12 2.98
N GLU A 37 11.41 3.56 3.82
CA GLU A 37 12.80 3.78 3.42
C GLU A 37 13.57 2.50 3.03
N ASN A 38 13.05 1.34 3.41
CA ASN A 38 13.62 0.04 3.09
C ASN A 38 12.95 -0.62 1.88
N LEU A 39 12.01 0.05 1.20
CA LEU A 39 11.44 -0.41 -0.06
C LEU A 39 12.35 -0.04 -1.24
N ALA A 40 12.32 -0.87 -2.29
CA ALA A 40 13.25 -0.74 -3.43
C ALA A 40 13.18 0.62 -4.16
N PHE A 41 12.02 1.28 -4.22
CA PHE A 41 11.90 2.60 -4.84
C PHE A 41 12.63 3.70 -4.05
N TRP A 42 12.85 3.50 -2.75
CA TRP A 42 13.37 4.55 -1.87
C TRP A 42 14.88 4.67 -2.01
N ASN A 43 15.31 5.65 -2.81
CA ASN A 43 16.71 6.02 -2.90
C ASN A 43 17.04 7.19 -1.96
N SER A 44 17.81 6.92 -0.90
CA SER A 44 18.24 7.94 0.08
C SER A 44 19.14 9.03 -0.52
N THR A 45 19.82 8.74 -1.63
CA THR A 45 20.68 9.70 -2.35
C THR A 45 19.92 10.60 -3.32
N SER A 46 18.66 10.26 -3.64
CA SER A 46 17.81 11.08 -4.52
C SER A 46 17.31 12.34 -3.82
N SER A 47 16.90 13.35 -4.59
CA SER A 47 16.22 14.51 -4.01
C SER A 47 14.83 14.12 -3.46
N PRO A 48 14.28 14.87 -2.49
CA PRO A 48 12.92 14.66 -2.00
C PRO A 48 11.87 14.68 -3.13
N GLU A 49 12.04 15.55 -4.12
CA GLU A 49 11.13 15.69 -5.26
C GLU A 49 11.15 14.45 -6.15
N LEU A 50 12.35 13.93 -6.44
CA LEU A 50 12.49 12.71 -7.25
C LEU A 50 11.89 11.49 -6.53
N ARG A 51 12.13 11.36 -5.21
CA ARG A 51 11.49 10.31 -4.40
C ARG A 51 9.97 10.44 -4.41
N LYS A 52 9.42 11.66 -4.33
CA LYS A 52 7.98 11.88 -4.42
C LYS A 52 7.41 11.44 -5.76
N ILE A 53 8.10 11.70 -6.87
CA ILE A 53 7.68 11.24 -8.22
C ILE A 53 7.68 9.71 -8.31
N GLN A 54 8.70 9.06 -7.74
CA GLN A 54 8.78 7.59 -7.70
C GLN A 54 7.67 6.99 -6.83
N ALA A 55 7.46 7.54 -5.63
CA ALA A 55 6.35 7.17 -4.75
C ALA A 55 5.00 7.36 -5.44
N GLN A 56 4.82 8.48 -6.16
CA GLN A 56 3.60 8.78 -6.89
C GLN A 56 3.31 7.73 -7.96
N THR A 57 4.33 7.36 -8.74
CA THR A 57 4.24 6.27 -9.72
C THR A 57 3.83 4.96 -9.05
N LEU A 58 4.44 4.63 -7.91
CA LEU A 58 4.12 3.42 -7.15
C LEU A 58 2.68 3.43 -6.64
N SER A 59 2.16 4.55 -6.13
CA SER A 59 0.75 4.68 -5.72
C SER A 59 -0.23 4.40 -6.88
N PHE A 60 0.04 4.93 -8.08
CA PHE A 60 -0.77 4.60 -9.26
C PHE A 60 -0.70 3.12 -9.64
N GLN A 61 0.49 2.51 -9.55
CA GLN A 61 0.65 1.08 -9.82
C GLN A 61 -0.12 0.23 -8.81
N MET A 62 -0.07 0.57 -7.54
CA MET A 62 -0.82 -0.13 -6.49
C MET A 62 -2.32 -0.01 -6.70
N ASP A 63 -2.85 1.19 -6.94
CA ASP A 63 -4.27 1.43 -7.25
C ASP A 63 -4.73 0.58 -8.44
N ASN A 64 -3.97 0.59 -9.53
CA ASN A 64 -4.27 -0.21 -10.72
C ASN A 64 -4.26 -1.71 -10.42
N VAL A 65 -3.31 -2.22 -9.63
CA VAL A 65 -3.29 -3.63 -9.24
C VAL A 65 -4.51 -3.96 -8.39
N PHE A 66 -4.86 -3.14 -7.41
CA PHE A 66 -6.03 -3.37 -6.56
C PHE A 66 -7.33 -3.39 -7.37
N ARG A 67 -7.56 -2.37 -8.19
CA ARG A 67 -8.80 -2.20 -8.95
C ARG A 67 -8.91 -3.15 -10.15
N MET A 68 -7.86 -3.25 -10.95
CA MET A 68 -7.93 -3.93 -12.24
C MET A 68 -7.58 -5.42 -12.14
N VAL A 69 -6.61 -5.78 -11.31
CA VAL A 69 -6.12 -7.15 -11.16
C VAL A 69 -6.84 -7.87 -10.02
N ARG A 70 -6.97 -7.21 -8.87
CA ARG A 70 -7.60 -7.78 -7.66
C ARG A 70 -9.10 -7.52 -7.56
N LYS A 71 -9.65 -6.71 -8.48
CA LYS A 71 -11.08 -6.37 -8.57
C LYS A 71 -11.64 -5.71 -7.30
N ALA A 72 -10.79 -5.06 -6.52
CA ALA A 72 -11.23 -4.26 -5.38
C ALA A 72 -12.06 -3.06 -5.87
N THR A 73 -13.07 -2.72 -5.11
CA THR A 73 -13.84 -1.48 -5.29
C THR A 73 -13.37 -0.44 -4.28
N TYR A 74 -13.69 0.83 -4.53
CA TYR A 74 -13.43 1.84 -3.51
C TYR A 74 -14.48 1.73 -2.41
N GLU A 75 -14.05 1.94 -1.18
CA GLU A 75 -14.91 2.11 -0.01
C GLU A 75 -15.83 3.32 -0.18
N THR A 76 -16.95 3.33 0.55
CA THR A 76 -17.91 4.44 0.49
C THR A 76 -17.24 5.77 0.86
N GLY A 77 -17.38 6.78 -0.01
CA GLY A 77 -16.77 8.11 0.20
C GLY A 77 -15.28 8.19 -0.19
N THR A 78 -14.70 7.13 -0.76
CA THR A 78 -13.37 7.15 -1.35
C THR A 78 -13.44 7.47 -2.86
N THR A 79 -12.62 8.42 -3.29
CA THR A 79 -12.33 8.67 -4.71
C THR A 79 -10.95 8.12 -5.05
N GLN A 80 -10.70 7.86 -6.34
CA GLN A 80 -9.38 7.45 -6.81
C GLN A 80 -8.28 8.45 -6.40
N GLU A 81 -8.54 9.75 -6.57
CA GLU A 81 -7.60 10.79 -6.19
C GLU A 81 -7.27 10.76 -4.69
N LYS A 82 -8.29 10.58 -3.85
CA LYS A 82 -8.12 10.47 -2.39
C LYS A 82 -7.24 9.27 -2.05
N ALA A 83 -7.59 8.09 -2.56
CA ALA A 83 -6.84 6.86 -2.29
C ALA A 83 -5.37 6.95 -2.72
N ILE A 84 -5.12 7.48 -3.92
CA ILE A 84 -3.76 7.64 -4.45
C ILE A 84 -2.95 8.65 -3.62
N ASN A 85 -3.55 9.77 -3.24
CA ASN A 85 -2.88 10.78 -2.42
C ASN A 85 -2.56 10.25 -1.02
N ASP A 86 -3.46 9.49 -0.40
CA ASP A 86 -3.23 8.93 0.93
C ASP A 86 -2.18 7.81 0.90
N ILE A 87 -2.17 6.95 -0.13
CA ILE A 87 -1.07 6.00 -0.37
C ILE A 87 0.25 6.75 -0.54
N LEU A 88 0.29 7.79 -1.38
CA LEU A 88 1.48 8.60 -1.61
C LEU A 88 2.01 9.20 -0.30
N ASN A 89 1.13 9.74 0.55
CA ASN A 89 1.49 10.32 1.84
C ASN A 89 2.16 9.30 2.77
N ILE A 90 1.71 8.05 2.75
CA ILE A 90 2.40 6.97 3.46
C ILE A 90 3.76 6.67 2.83
N LEU A 91 3.80 6.47 1.50
CA LEU A 91 5.02 6.09 0.79
C LEU A 91 6.16 7.11 0.96
N ILE A 92 5.87 8.40 1.11
CA ILE A 92 6.91 9.45 1.31
C ILE A 92 7.34 9.64 2.76
N ASP A 93 6.66 9.02 3.72
CA ASP A 93 7.05 9.05 5.13
C ASP A 93 7.97 7.86 5.43
N LYS A 94 9.26 8.14 5.56
CA LYS A 94 10.29 7.13 5.80
C LYS A 94 10.02 6.24 7.02
N GLY A 95 9.33 6.76 8.04
CA GLY A 95 9.09 6.05 9.30
C GLY A 95 7.85 5.16 9.25
N LYS A 96 6.98 5.33 8.26
CA LYS A 96 5.80 4.50 8.09
C LYS A 96 6.17 3.12 7.61
N THR A 97 5.37 2.16 8.02
CA THR A 97 5.59 0.74 7.76
C THR A 97 4.65 0.20 6.70
N ILE A 98 4.96 -0.97 6.13
CA ILE A 98 4.03 -1.67 5.23
C ILE A 98 2.68 -1.94 5.93
N ALA A 99 2.66 -2.14 7.25
CA ALA A 99 1.42 -2.27 8.00
C ALA A 99 0.59 -0.96 8.01
N ASP A 100 1.24 0.21 8.12
CA ASP A 100 0.56 1.51 7.99
C ASP A 100 -0.02 1.70 6.59
N LEU A 101 0.74 1.30 5.56
CA LEU A 101 0.28 1.33 4.18
C LEU A 101 -0.92 0.41 3.96
N ALA A 102 -0.89 -0.80 4.54
CA ALA A 102 -2.01 -1.72 4.48
C ALA A 102 -3.26 -1.16 5.16
N ALA A 103 -3.12 -0.48 6.30
CA ALA A 103 -4.26 0.17 6.96
C ALA A 103 -4.90 1.28 6.12
N ILE A 104 -4.08 2.07 5.39
CA ILE A 104 -4.61 3.05 4.43
C ILE A 104 -5.31 2.36 3.25
N ASN A 105 -4.77 1.24 2.76
CA ASN A 105 -5.43 0.48 1.71
C ASN A 105 -6.76 -0.13 2.19
N ASP A 106 -6.81 -0.65 3.42
CA ASP A 106 -8.03 -1.17 4.08
C ASP A 106 -9.12 -0.10 4.16
N TYR A 107 -8.74 1.14 4.48
CA TYR A 107 -9.66 2.27 4.56
C TYR A 107 -10.25 2.70 3.19
N HIS A 108 -9.53 2.45 2.09
CA HIS A 108 -9.90 2.95 0.77
C HIS A 108 -10.47 1.91 -0.16
N TYR A 109 -10.16 0.63 0.05
CA TYR A 109 -10.48 -0.42 -0.89
C TYR A 109 -11.18 -1.57 -0.18
N LEU A 110 -12.36 -1.92 -0.71
CA LEU A 110 -13.05 -3.14 -0.37
C LEU A 110 -12.46 -4.27 -1.20
N PHE A 111 -11.70 -5.16 -0.57
CA PHE A 111 -11.11 -6.33 -1.23
C PHE A 111 -12.09 -7.51 -1.25
N TRP A 112 -11.87 -8.46 -2.16
CA TRP A 112 -12.80 -9.57 -2.36
C TRP A 112 -13.01 -10.42 -1.09
N GLY A 113 -14.27 -10.74 -0.81
CA GLY A 113 -14.64 -11.55 0.35
C GLY A 113 -14.58 -10.79 1.69
N GLU A 114 -14.35 -9.48 1.67
CA GLU A 114 -14.79 -8.59 2.73
C GLU A 114 -16.28 -8.33 2.51
N ASN A 115 -17.10 -8.53 3.54
CA ASN A 115 -18.51 -8.19 3.49
C ASN A 115 -18.63 -6.73 3.90
N ASP A 116 -19.30 -5.93 3.07
CA ASP A 116 -19.93 -4.69 3.52
C ASP A 116 -21.06 -5.08 4.48
N ASP A 117 -20.74 -5.38 5.73
CA ASP A 117 -21.73 -5.45 6.80
C ASP A 117 -22.01 -4.01 7.25
N TRP A 118 -23.03 -3.40 6.63
CA TRP A 118 -23.70 -2.19 7.11
C TRP A 118 -24.94 -2.55 7.93
#